data_AF-A0A7W8QL93-F1
#
_entry.id   AF-A0A7W8QL93-F1
#
_cell.length_a   1.000
_cell.length_b   1.000
_cell.length_c   1.000
_cell.angle_alpha   90.00
_cell.angle_beta   90.00
_cell.angle_gamma   90.00
#
_symmetry.space_group_name_H-M   'P 1'
#
loop_
_entity.id
_entity.type
_entity.pdbx_description
1 polymer ?
#
loop_
_entity_poly.entity_id
_entity_poly.type
_entity_poly.pdbx_seq_one_letter_code
_entity_poly.pdbx_strand_id
1 'polypeptide(L)'
;MDDMRIAQLAERSGVPPSTLRYYGERGLLPARRSPAGYRLYDRGALDRLAFIAAGKRLGLDLDEIGGLLRVWRDGACTRVRESLRPRIAARLDTARARAEELAGFARVLRGALAHLDALPDRDGPCGPECGLLDLGRQASGGSGEPEAPTRSELPVAVPATGSAIAPEAPSAALAAACALDGGAARERIGRWRELLRGAPREEAPGGFRAALPADRAAEAAELAAAEVRCCAFFTFSLEFDRTGTALRVSAPEQARPMLDEVFGAPEPAAPPAPPGKTCACSR
;
A
#
# COMPACT_ATOMS: atom_id res chain seq x y z
N MET A 1 5.08 37.89 3.12
CA MET A 1 4.41 36.58 3.32
C MET A 1 4.50 35.87 1.99
N ASP A 2 5.29 34.80 1.94
CA ASP A 2 5.62 34.12 0.70
C ASP A 2 4.59 32.99 0.51
N ASP A 3 3.42 33.37 0.02
CA ASP A 3 2.28 32.48 -0.15
C ASP A 3 2.44 31.65 -1.42
N MET A 4 2.29 30.34 -1.30
CA MET A 4 2.43 29.40 -2.41
C MET A 4 1.09 29.05 -3.01
N ARG A 5 0.99 29.05 -4.34
CA ARG A 5 -0.10 28.40 -5.06
C ARG A 5 0.04 26.88 -4.98
N ILE A 6 -1.05 26.17 -5.21
CA ILE A 6 -1.07 24.69 -5.15
C ILE A 6 -0.01 24.04 -6.06
N ALA A 7 0.25 24.60 -7.24
CA ALA A 7 1.26 24.08 -8.17
C ALA A 7 2.68 24.21 -7.60
N GLN A 8 3.00 25.37 -7.00
CA GLN A 8 4.29 25.60 -6.34
C GLN A 8 4.45 24.71 -5.09
N LEU A 9 3.38 24.53 -4.32
CA LEU A 9 3.40 23.62 -3.18
C LEU A 9 3.60 22.17 -3.62
N ALA A 10 2.94 21.74 -4.71
CA ALA A 10 3.10 20.40 -5.26
C ALA A 10 4.53 20.15 -5.75
N GLU A 11 5.12 21.10 -6.47
CA GLU A 11 6.50 21.04 -6.93
C GLU A 11 7.49 20.94 -5.76
N ARG A 12 7.30 21.77 -4.72
CA ARG A 12 8.19 21.80 -3.56
C ARG A 12 8.03 20.62 -2.61
N SER A 13 6.82 20.08 -2.47
CA SER A 13 6.53 18.97 -1.56
C SER A 13 6.62 17.60 -2.22
N GLY A 14 6.62 17.54 -3.55
CA GLY A 14 6.47 16.30 -4.32
C GLY A 14 5.07 15.67 -4.21
N VAL A 15 4.13 16.32 -3.52
CA VAL A 15 2.78 15.82 -3.32
C VAL A 15 1.87 16.27 -4.46
N PRO A 16 1.11 15.37 -5.11
CA PRO A 16 0.21 15.74 -6.20
C PRO A 16 -0.81 16.81 -5.79
N PRO A 17 -1.17 17.75 -6.69
CA PRO A 17 -2.17 18.78 -6.41
C PRO A 17 -3.52 18.23 -5.92
N SER A 18 -3.96 17.07 -6.41
CA SER A 18 -5.15 16.38 -5.91
C SER A 18 -5.03 16.01 -4.44
N THR A 19 -3.93 15.36 -4.04
CA THR A 19 -3.67 15.01 -2.64
C THR A 19 -3.64 16.26 -1.75
N LEU A 20 -3.05 17.35 -2.23
CA LEU A 20 -3.06 18.65 -1.52
C LEU A 20 -4.48 19.22 -1.37
N ARG A 21 -5.35 19.09 -2.37
CA ARG A 21 -6.77 19.49 -2.27
C ARG A 21 -7.51 18.67 -1.23
N TYR A 22 -7.30 17.36 -1.23
CA TYR A 22 -7.93 16.44 -0.28
C TYR A 22 -7.51 16.67 1.17
N TYR A 23 -6.21 16.88 1.41
CA TYR A 23 -5.78 17.30 2.75
C TYR A 23 -6.39 18.64 3.16
N GLY A 24 -6.62 19.55 2.21
CA GLY A 24 -7.35 20.80 2.45
C GLY A 24 -8.82 20.58 2.82
N GLU A 25 -9.52 19.71 2.09
CA GLU A 25 -10.92 19.36 2.34
C GLU A 25 -11.12 18.67 3.70
N ARG A 26 -10.14 17.86 4.13
CA ARG A 26 -10.10 17.25 5.47
C ARG A 26 -9.62 18.18 6.58
N GLY A 27 -9.33 19.44 6.27
CA GLY A 27 -8.83 20.42 7.24
C GLY A 27 -7.40 20.16 7.75
N LEU A 28 -6.67 19.22 7.15
CA LEU A 28 -5.28 18.89 7.50
C LEU A 28 -4.30 19.93 6.93
N LEU A 29 -4.67 20.56 5.82
CA LEU A 29 -3.86 21.55 5.12
C LEU A 29 -4.67 22.83 4.84
N PRO A 30 -4.80 23.74 5.83
CA PRO A 30 -5.58 24.95 5.65
C PRO A 30 -4.99 25.84 4.56
N ALA A 31 -5.86 26.39 3.71
CA ALA A 31 -5.50 27.30 2.63
C ALA A 31 -6.34 28.58 2.73
N ARG A 32 -5.71 29.74 2.48
CA ARG A 32 -6.44 31.00 2.28
C ARG A 32 -6.89 31.10 0.83
N ARG A 33 -7.90 31.91 0.55
CA ARG A 33 -8.28 32.25 -0.82
C ARG A 33 -7.76 33.65 -1.15
N SER A 34 -7.09 33.77 -2.29
CA SER A 34 -6.74 35.07 -2.88
C SER A 34 -8.00 35.83 -3.33
N PRO A 35 -7.92 37.16 -3.55
CA PRO A 35 -9.03 37.92 -4.13
C PRO A 35 -9.52 37.38 -5.48
N ALA A 36 -8.62 36.75 -6.25
CA ALA A 36 -8.93 36.09 -7.53
C ALA A 36 -9.42 34.63 -7.38
N GLY A 37 -9.68 34.15 -6.15
CA GLY A 37 -10.27 32.84 -5.88
C GLY A 37 -9.28 31.66 -5.77
N TYR A 38 -7.99 31.86 -6.05
CA TYR A 38 -6.96 30.81 -5.92
C TYR A 38 -6.69 30.41 -4.47
N ARG A 39 -6.38 29.13 -4.22
CA ARG A 39 -5.87 28.63 -2.94
C ARG A 39 -4.41 29.04 -2.74
N LEU A 40 -4.14 29.64 -1.58
CA LEU A 40 -2.83 30.10 -1.14
C LEU A 40 -2.44 29.38 0.16
N TYR A 41 -1.21 28.87 0.19
CA TYR A 41 -0.65 28.12 1.31
C TYR A 41 0.52 28.89 1.91
N ASP A 42 0.57 28.94 3.25
CA ASP A 42 1.68 29.57 3.96
C ASP A 42 2.95 28.70 3.93
N ARG A 43 4.07 29.23 4.41
CA ARG A 43 5.32 28.45 4.53
C ARG A 43 5.17 27.21 5.44
N GLY A 44 4.31 27.29 6.45
CA GLY A 44 4.01 26.18 7.36
C GLY A 44 3.26 25.01 6.69
N ALA A 45 2.78 25.18 5.46
CA ALA A 45 2.20 24.09 4.67
C ALA A 45 3.20 22.95 4.44
N LEU A 46 4.47 23.27 4.21
CA LEU A 46 5.51 22.25 4.03
C LEU A 46 5.76 21.47 5.33
N ASP A 47 5.82 22.14 6.47
CA ASP A 47 5.99 21.50 7.77
C ASP A 47 4.79 20.61 8.11
N ARG A 48 3.57 21.06 7.79
CA ARG A 48 2.34 20.25 7.94
C ARG A 48 2.41 19.00 7.07
N LEU A 49 2.83 19.12 5.81
CA LEU A 49 2.96 17.97 4.91
C LEU A 49 4.01 16.98 5.42
N ALA A 50 5.15 17.47 5.90
CA ALA A 50 6.18 16.64 6.52
C ALA A 50 5.66 15.91 7.78
N PHE A 51 4.86 16.59 8.60
CA PHE A 51 4.23 15.99 9.77
C PHE A 51 3.19 14.92 9.39
N ILE A 52 2.33 15.19 8.42
CA ILE A 52 1.35 14.23 7.89
C ILE A 52 2.07 12.98 7.40
N ALA A 53 3.17 13.15 6.66
CA ALA A 53 3.96 12.03 6.16
C ALA A 53 4.65 11.24 7.27
N ALA A 54 5.21 11.91 8.28
CA ALA A 54 5.79 11.25 9.44
C ALA A 54 4.75 10.42 10.20
N GLY A 55 3.54 10.97 10.41
CA GLY A 55 2.42 10.24 11.01
C GLY A 55 2.04 9.00 10.19
N LYS A 56 1.93 9.13 8.87
CA LYS A 56 1.65 8.01 7.97
C LYS A 56 2.70 6.90 8.06
N ARG A 57 3.99 7.24 8.11
CA ARG A 57 5.08 6.25 8.28
C ARG A 57 5.01 5.51 9.61
N LEU A 58 4.46 6.14 10.63
CA LEU A 58 4.18 5.53 11.92
C LEU A 58 2.88 4.72 11.91
N GLY A 59 2.20 4.58 10.76
CA GLY A 59 0.93 3.87 10.65
C GLY A 59 -0.24 4.60 11.31
N LEU A 60 -0.15 5.93 11.45
CA LEU A 60 -1.29 6.75 11.88
C LEU A 60 -2.24 6.98 10.70
N ASP A 61 -3.54 6.90 10.97
CA ASP A 61 -4.54 7.30 10.00
C ASP A 61 -4.67 8.84 9.91
N LEU A 62 -5.40 9.32 8.91
CA LEU A 62 -5.54 10.76 8.67
C LEU A 62 -6.33 11.48 9.76
N ASP A 63 -7.20 10.79 10.51
CA ASP A 63 -8.00 11.38 11.57
C ASP A 63 -7.19 11.52 12.86
N GLU A 64 -6.36 10.53 13.20
CA GLU A 64 -5.33 10.61 14.24
C GLU A 64 -4.34 11.73 13.94
N ILE A 65 -3.85 11.81 12.69
CA ILE A 65 -2.96 12.88 12.24
C ILE A 65 -3.65 14.24 12.37
N GLY A 66 -4.93 14.35 11.97
CA GLY A 66 -5.71 15.58 12.14
C GLY A 66 -5.91 15.98 13.61
N GLY A 67 -6.09 15.01 14.51
CA GLY A 67 -6.08 15.23 15.96
C GLY A 67 -4.75 15.81 16.45
N LEU A 68 -3.63 15.22 16.01
CA LEU A 68 -2.29 15.68 16.37
C LEU A 68 -1.95 17.06 15.79
N LEU A 69 -2.35 17.35 14.55
CA LEU A 69 -2.17 18.66 13.92
C LEU A 69 -2.93 19.77 14.66
N ARG A 70 -4.11 19.47 15.22
CA ARG A 70 -4.84 20.41 16.10
C ARG A 70 -4.06 20.70 17.38
N VAL A 71 -3.55 19.66 18.05
CA VAL A 71 -2.72 19.81 19.26
C VAL A 71 -1.42 20.57 18.96
N TRP A 72 -0.83 20.34 17.77
CA TRP A 72 0.37 21.03 17.31
C TRP A 72 0.12 22.52 17.02
N ARG A 73 -1.04 22.86 16.46
CA ARG A 73 -1.45 24.26 16.24
C ARG A 73 -1.71 25.00 17.56
N ASP A 74 -2.34 24.32 18.52
CA ASP A 74 -2.91 24.93 19.72
C ASP A 74 -2.02 24.80 20.97
N GLY A 75 -0.78 24.28 20.87
CA GLY A 75 -0.01 23.94 22.07
C GLY A 75 1.51 23.84 21.93
N ALA A 76 2.17 23.75 23.09
CA ALA A 76 3.61 23.50 23.21
C ALA A 76 3.97 22.05 22.81
N CYS A 77 5.21 21.84 22.39
CA CYS A 77 5.77 20.53 21.99
C CYS A 77 5.44 19.39 22.97
N THR A 78 5.37 19.67 24.27
CA THR A 78 5.00 18.71 25.33
C THR A 78 3.65 18.05 25.08
N ARG A 79 2.61 18.80 24.69
CA ARG A 79 1.27 18.25 24.45
C ARG A 79 1.23 17.33 23.23
N VAL A 80 1.98 17.67 22.18
CA VAL A 80 2.11 16.80 21.00
C VAL A 80 2.80 15.49 21.38
N ARG A 81 3.87 15.56 22.18
CA ARG A 81 4.57 14.37 22.68
C ARG A 81 3.68 13.48 23.55
N GLU A 82 2.92 14.07 24.47
CA GLU A 82 1.98 13.33 25.34
C GLU A 82 0.88 12.64 24.54
N SER A 83 0.39 13.27 23.46
CA SER A 83 -0.61 12.69 22.56
C SER A 83 0.00 11.60 21.66
N LEU A 84 1.21 11.81 21.14
CA LEU A 84 1.84 10.89 20.18
C LEU A 84 2.41 9.62 20.83
N ARG A 85 2.99 9.74 22.03
CA ARG A 85 3.65 8.62 22.74
C ARG A 85 2.77 7.37 22.90
N PRO A 86 1.53 7.44 23.42
CA PRO A 86 0.70 6.25 23.58
C PRO A 86 0.33 5.60 22.23
N ARG A 87 0.13 6.40 21.18
CA ARG A 87 -0.18 5.88 19.83
C ARG A 87 0.97 5.09 19.23
N ILE A 88 2.20 5.57 19.40
CA ILE A 88 3.41 4.86 18.95
C ILE A 88 3.63 3.60 19.79
N ALA A 89 3.46 3.68 21.11
CA ALA A 89 3.61 2.54 22.01
C ALA A 89 2.66 1.38 21.62
N ALA A 90 1.38 1.67 21.43
CA ALA A 90 0.40 0.67 21.03
C ALA A 90 0.78 -0.03 19.71
N ARG A 91 1.31 0.73 18.74
CA ARG A 91 1.75 0.18 17.45
C ARG A 91 3.02 -0.65 17.56
N LEU A 92 3.94 -0.25 18.43
CA LEU A 92 5.13 -1.05 18.75
C LEU A 92 4.73 -2.39 19.37
N ASP A 93 3.74 -2.40 20.27
CA ASP A 93 3.26 -3.63 20.90
C ASP A 93 2.56 -4.54 19.89
N THR A 94 1.71 -4.01 19.02
CA THR A 94 1.13 -4.77 17.89
C THR A 94 2.21 -5.35 16.97
N ALA A 95 3.25 -4.57 16.65
CA ALA A 95 4.34 -5.03 15.81
C ALA A 95 5.15 -6.16 16.48
N ARG A 96 5.39 -6.05 17.79
CA ARG A 96 6.07 -7.10 18.57
C ARG A 96 5.29 -8.40 18.61
N ALA A 97 3.99 -8.34 18.90
CA ALA A 97 3.12 -9.52 18.91
C ALA A 97 3.16 -10.27 17.56
N ARG A 98 3.06 -9.54 16.45
CA ARG A 98 3.20 -10.11 15.10
C ARG A 98 4.58 -10.71 14.85
N ALA A 99 5.64 -10.05 15.32
CA ALA A 99 6.99 -10.57 15.17
C ALA A 99 7.19 -11.88 15.96
N GLU A 100 6.60 -11.99 17.15
CA GLU A 100 6.64 -13.21 17.97
C GLU A 100 5.87 -14.36 17.31
N GLU A 101 4.69 -14.08 16.75
CA GLU A 101 3.91 -15.05 15.98
C GLU A 101 4.69 -15.58 14.77
N LEU A 102 5.26 -14.67 13.97
CA LEU A 102 6.08 -15.02 12.81
C LEU A 102 7.34 -15.80 13.22
N ALA A 103 7.98 -15.43 14.33
CA ALA A 103 9.13 -16.16 14.86
C ALA A 103 8.74 -17.56 15.33
N GLY A 104 7.53 -17.72 15.89
CA GLY A 104 6.91 -18.99 16.23
C GLY A 104 6.74 -19.89 15.01
N PHE A 105 6.07 -19.36 13.98
CA PHE A 105 5.86 -20.07 12.72
C PHE A 105 7.18 -20.45 12.03
N ALA A 106 8.15 -19.54 12.00
CA ALA A 106 9.48 -19.81 11.44
C ALA A 106 10.23 -20.91 12.21
N ARG A 107 9.97 -21.09 13.51
CA ARG A 107 10.53 -22.20 14.30
C ARG A 107 9.90 -23.53 13.91
N VAL A 108 8.59 -23.56 13.70
CA VAL A 108 7.87 -24.74 13.20
C VAL A 108 8.41 -25.16 11.84
N LEU A 109 8.54 -24.22 10.90
CA LEU A 109 9.08 -24.51 9.56
C LEU A 109 10.52 -25.05 9.60
N ARG A 110 11.38 -24.48 10.46
CA ARG A 110 12.74 -24.99 10.66
C ARG A 110 12.76 -26.40 11.24
N GLY A 111 11.88 -26.70 12.19
CA GLY A 111 11.73 -28.06 12.72
C GLY A 111 11.28 -29.06 11.66
N ALA A 112 10.31 -28.66 10.82
CA ALA A 112 9.83 -29.47 9.70
C ALA A 112 10.94 -29.75 8.68
N LEU A 113 11.73 -28.73 8.32
CA LEU A 113 12.85 -28.90 7.38
C LEU A 113 13.94 -29.81 7.97
N ALA A 114 14.33 -29.60 9.23
CA ALA A 114 15.31 -30.47 9.89
C ALA A 114 14.83 -31.93 9.99
N HIS A 115 13.54 -32.17 10.17
CA HIS A 115 12.97 -33.52 10.12
C HIS A 115 13.09 -34.13 8.73
N LEU A 116 12.75 -33.38 7.68
CA LEU A 116 12.91 -33.82 6.29
C LEU A 116 14.36 -34.16 5.96
N ASP A 117 15.30 -33.29 6.36
CA ASP A 117 16.74 -33.49 6.14
C ASP A 117 17.30 -34.72 6.89
N ALA A 118 16.63 -35.15 7.97
CA ALA A 118 17.00 -36.33 8.74
C ALA A 118 16.37 -37.64 8.23
N LEU A 119 15.42 -37.57 7.27
CA LEU A 119 14.82 -38.76 6.70
C LEU A 119 15.84 -39.49 5.81
N PRO A 120 15.93 -40.83 5.90
CA PRO A 120 16.81 -41.60 5.03
C PRO A 120 16.30 -41.60 3.58
N ASP A 121 17.21 -41.47 2.62
CA ASP A 121 16.91 -41.70 1.21
C ASP A 121 16.46 -43.15 0.98
N ARG A 122 15.42 -43.33 0.16
CA ARG A 122 14.84 -44.64 -0.16
C ARG A 122 14.40 -44.71 -1.62
N ASP A 123 14.67 -45.85 -2.25
CA ASP A 123 14.29 -46.13 -3.64
C ASP A 123 12.85 -46.66 -3.80
N GLY A 124 12.08 -46.76 -2.71
CA GLY A 124 10.70 -47.25 -2.68
C GLY A 124 9.66 -46.16 -2.39
N PRO A 125 8.35 -46.46 -2.56
CA PRO A 125 7.29 -45.49 -2.25
C PRO A 125 7.28 -45.12 -0.77
N CYS A 126 6.82 -43.90 -0.45
CA CYS A 126 6.68 -43.42 0.92
C CYS A 126 5.69 -44.29 1.72
N GLY A 127 6.16 -44.92 2.80
CA GLY A 127 5.36 -45.73 3.72
C GLY A 127 5.42 -45.24 5.17
N PRO A 128 4.72 -45.88 6.12
CA PRO A 128 4.76 -45.51 7.54
C PRO A 128 6.17 -45.63 8.14
N GLU A 129 7.00 -46.54 7.64
CA GLU A 129 8.42 -46.63 7.97
C GLU A 129 9.28 -45.47 7.47
N CYS A 130 8.76 -44.56 6.64
CA CYS A 130 9.48 -43.38 6.12
C CYS A 130 9.45 -42.21 7.11
N GLY A 131 8.53 -42.19 8.08
CA GLY A 131 8.42 -41.07 9.04
C GLY A 131 7.98 -39.72 8.44
N LEU A 132 7.81 -39.62 7.12
CA LEU A 132 7.32 -38.42 6.42
C LEU A 132 5.91 -38.02 6.88
N LEU A 133 5.06 -39.00 7.21
CA LEU A 133 3.71 -38.77 7.71
C LEU A 133 3.69 -38.18 9.14
N ASP A 134 4.82 -38.21 9.86
CA ASP A 134 4.92 -37.67 11.21
C ASP A 134 5.13 -36.15 11.26
N LEU A 135 5.46 -35.52 10.13
CA LEU A 135 5.45 -34.06 9.96
C LEU A 135 4.10 -33.44 10.32
N GLY A 136 3.00 -34.07 9.88
CA GLY A 136 1.63 -33.61 10.15
C GLY A 136 1.20 -33.79 11.61
N ARG A 137 1.66 -34.87 12.26
CA ARG A 137 1.36 -35.16 13.67
C ARG A 137 2.08 -34.22 14.62
N GLN A 138 3.35 -33.90 14.36
CA GLN A 138 4.13 -32.98 15.20
C GLN A 138 3.70 -31.52 15.06
N ALA A 139 3.28 -31.09 13.85
CA ALA A 139 2.72 -29.76 13.64
C ALA A 139 1.39 -29.52 14.39
N SER A 140 0.69 -30.60 14.74
CA SER A 140 -0.61 -30.58 15.43
C SER A 140 -0.50 -30.81 16.96
N GLY A 141 0.66 -31.21 17.46
CA GLY A 141 0.89 -31.67 18.84
C GLY A 141 1.44 -30.62 19.83
N GLY A 142 1.56 -29.37 19.43
CA GLY A 142 2.02 -28.27 20.29
C GLY A 142 0.89 -27.67 21.13
N SER A 143 0.27 -28.45 22.02
CA SER A 143 -0.69 -27.96 23.01
C SER A 143 0.02 -27.38 24.24
N GLY A 144 0.42 -26.12 24.13
CA GLY A 144 0.42 -25.17 25.25
C GLY A 144 -0.59 -24.08 24.89
N GLU A 145 -1.73 -24.05 25.57
CA GLU A 145 -2.84 -23.12 25.34
C GLU A 145 -2.36 -21.66 25.49
N PRO A 146 -2.64 -20.81 24.49
CA PRO A 146 -3.44 -19.64 24.79
C PRO A 146 -4.64 -19.52 23.85
N GLU A 147 -5.71 -19.03 24.45
CA GLU A 147 -7.01 -18.64 23.92
C GLU A 147 -6.94 -18.01 22.51
N ALA A 148 -7.82 -18.51 21.63
CA ALA A 148 -7.86 -18.20 20.21
C ALA A 148 -8.14 -16.73 19.89
N PRO A 149 -7.42 -16.11 18.93
CA PRO A 149 -7.97 -15.06 18.11
C PRO A 149 -8.51 -15.65 16.80
N THR A 150 -9.72 -15.21 16.47
CA THR A 150 -10.51 -15.53 15.29
C THR A 150 -9.73 -15.27 14.00
N ARG A 151 -9.93 -16.14 13.00
CA ARG A 151 -9.45 -16.08 11.60
C ARG A 151 -9.17 -14.64 11.13
N SER A 152 -7.91 -14.36 10.83
CA SER A 152 -7.52 -13.21 10.00
C SER A 152 -6.42 -13.65 9.03
N GLU A 153 -6.63 -13.34 7.77
CA GLU A 153 -5.94 -13.88 6.60
C GLU A 153 -4.48 -13.38 6.50
N LEU A 154 -3.59 -14.27 6.09
CA LEU A 154 -2.18 -14.05 5.67
C LEU A 154 -2.09 -13.20 4.38
N PRO A 155 -0.90 -12.78 3.87
CA PRO A 155 0.48 -12.73 4.43
C PRO A 155 1.21 -11.40 4.13
N VAL A 156 2.41 -11.15 4.69
CA VAL A 156 3.41 -10.27 4.01
C VAL A 156 4.84 -10.74 4.23
N ALA A 157 5.58 -10.88 3.12
CA ALA A 157 7.01 -11.16 3.05
C ALA A 157 7.88 -9.91 3.30
N VAL A 158 9.04 -10.11 3.92
CA VAL A 158 10.05 -9.09 4.21
C VAL A 158 11.22 -9.27 3.23
N PRO A 159 11.65 -8.25 2.45
CA PRO A 159 12.92 -8.32 1.76
C PRO A 159 14.05 -7.86 2.69
N ALA A 160 15.09 -8.68 2.80
CA ALA A 160 16.35 -8.32 3.42
C ALA A 160 17.12 -7.36 2.49
N THR A 161 17.68 -6.27 3.04
CA THR A 161 18.59 -5.39 2.30
C THR A 161 19.91 -5.28 3.06
N GLY A 162 21.01 -5.64 2.37
CA GLY A 162 22.37 -5.43 2.80
C GLY A 162 22.90 -4.05 2.36
N SER A 163 23.72 -3.46 3.23
CA SER A 163 24.59 -2.27 3.06
C SER A 163 25.62 -2.48 1.93
N ALA A 164 26.31 -1.52 1.29
CA ALA A 164 26.69 -0.12 1.53
C ALA A 164 26.99 0.52 0.13
N ILE A 165 27.02 1.84 -0.09
CA ILE A 165 28.15 2.79 0.14
C ILE A 165 27.64 4.20 -0.24
N ALA A 166 28.03 5.23 0.52
CA ALA A 166 27.79 6.65 0.23
C ALA A 166 28.84 7.23 -0.75
N PRO A 167 28.56 8.34 -1.47
CA PRO A 167 28.98 9.63 -0.93
C PRO A 167 28.04 10.84 -1.18
N GLU A 168 28.16 11.79 -0.24
CA GLU A 168 28.02 13.26 -0.30
C GLU A 168 26.71 13.97 -0.72
N ALA A 169 26.33 14.95 0.12
CA ALA A 169 25.02 15.64 0.19
C ALA A 169 24.89 16.86 -0.76
N PRO A 170 23.64 17.27 -1.06
CA PRO A 170 23.16 18.54 -0.50
C PRO A 170 21.70 18.53 0.05
N SER A 171 21.50 19.30 1.14
CA SER A 171 20.25 19.81 1.75
C SER A 171 19.18 18.82 2.26
N ALA A 172 19.30 18.46 3.53
CA ALA A 172 18.50 17.49 4.30
C ALA A 172 17.08 17.93 4.75
N ALA A 173 16.26 18.52 3.88
CA ALA A 173 14.89 18.93 4.24
C ALA A 173 13.76 18.36 3.36
N LEU A 174 14.03 17.39 2.47
CA LEU A 174 13.05 16.96 1.47
C LEU A 174 13.00 15.43 1.26
N ALA A 175 12.60 14.68 2.29
CA ALA A 175 12.51 13.19 2.20
C ALA A 175 11.27 12.62 2.92
N ALA A 176 10.15 13.34 2.95
CA ALA A 176 9.03 12.97 3.82
C ALA A 176 7.65 13.22 3.19
N ALA A 177 7.29 12.51 2.12
CA ALA A 177 5.87 12.50 1.68
C ALA A 177 5.42 11.21 0.98
N CYS A 178 6.26 10.68 0.11
CA CYS A 178 6.25 9.31 -0.40
C CYS A 178 7.72 8.86 -0.33
N ALA A 179 8.06 7.58 -0.43
CA ALA A 179 9.46 7.19 -0.69
C ALA A 179 9.88 7.57 -2.13
N LEU A 180 9.51 8.76 -2.58
CA LEU A 180 9.63 9.25 -3.92
C LEU A 180 9.77 10.77 -3.83
N ASP A 181 10.92 11.27 -4.23
CA ASP A 181 11.06 12.63 -4.74
C ASP A 181 9.95 12.93 -5.79
N GLY A 182 9.76 14.20 -6.14
CA GLY A 182 8.77 14.58 -7.17
C GLY A 182 8.98 13.91 -8.54
N GLY A 183 10.14 13.29 -8.79
CA GLY A 183 10.41 12.44 -9.95
C GLY A 183 9.75 11.08 -9.82
N ALA A 184 9.88 10.47 -8.66
CA ALA A 184 9.50 9.08 -8.49
C ALA A 184 7.98 8.93 -8.22
N ALA A 185 7.28 10.01 -7.80
CA ALA A 185 5.81 10.09 -7.83
C ALA A 185 5.27 10.12 -9.28
N ARG A 186 5.93 10.89 -10.15
CA ARG A 186 5.64 10.90 -11.59
C ARG A 186 5.93 9.55 -12.24
N GLU A 187 7.04 8.92 -11.87
CA GLU A 187 7.40 7.58 -12.32
C GLU A 187 6.33 6.56 -11.93
N ARG A 188 5.86 6.58 -10.68
CA ARG A 188 4.81 5.67 -10.19
C ARG A 188 3.49 5.85 -10.92
N ILE A 189 3.05 7.09 -11.16
CA ILE A 189 1.87 7.37 -12.00
C ILE A 189 2.09 6.85 -13.43
N GLY A 190 3.30 7.02 -13.98
CA GLY A 190 3.67 6.48 -15.29
C GLY A 190 3.54 4.95 -15.34
N ARG A 191 4.02 4.24 -14.31
CA ARG A 191 3.93 2.78 -14.20
C ARG A 191 2.49 2.29 -14.09
N TRP A 192 1.64 2.96 -13.29
CA TRP A 192 0.21 2.63 -13.25
C TRP A 192 -0.48 2.80 -14.61
N ARG A 193 -0.18 3.89 -15.32
CA ARG A 193 -0.73 4.15 -16.66
C ARG A 193 -0.24 3.16 -17.70
N GLU A 194 1.01 2.72 -17.63
CA GLU A 194 1.56 1.65 -18.48
C GLU A 194 0.86 0.32 -18.22
N LEU A 195 0.77 -0.09 -16.95
CA LEU A 195 0.11 -1.33 -16.54
C LEU A 195 -1.33 -1.42 -17.05
N LEU A 196 -2.08 -0.32 -16.94
CA LEU A 196 -3.49 -0.21 -17.31
C LEU A 196 -3.72 0.12 -18.79
N ARG A 197 -2.67 0.31 -19.60
CA ARG A 197 -2.82 0.62 -21.03
C ARG A 197 -3.46 -0.55 -21.76
N GLY A 198 -4.56 -0.28 -22.48
CA GLY A 198 -5.33 -1.29 -23.22
C GLY A 198 -6.12 -2.27 -22.34
N ALA A 199 -6.13 -2.08 -21.02
CA ALA A 199 -6.93 -2.89 -20.10
C ALA A 199 -8.38 -2.36 -20.10
N PRO A 200 -9.38 -3.18 -20.48
CA PRO A 200 -10.77 -2.74 -20.43
C PRO A 200 -11.17 -2.48 -18.98
N ARG A 201 -11.86 -1.35 -18.77
CA ARG A 201 -12.25 -0.85 -17.46
C ARG A 201 -13.76 -0.70 -17.36
N GLU A 202 -14.30 -1.27 -16.29
CA GLU A 202 -15.71 -1.19 -15.94
C GLU A 202 -15.86 -0.35 -14.67
N GLU A 203 -16.90 0.48 -14.61
CA GLU A 203 -17.25 1.18 -13.38
C GLU A 203 -17.65 0.18 -12.30
N ALA A 204 -17.12 0.37 -11.09
CA ALA A 204 -17.42 -0.45 -9.93
C ALA A 204 -17.84 0.44 -8.75
N PRO A 205 -18.55 -0.10 -7.75
CA PRO A 205 -18.89 0.66 -6.55
C PRO A 205 -17.64 1.26 -5.90
N GLY A 206 -17.57 2.59 -5.83
CA GLY A 206 -16.44 3.32 -5.26
C GLY A 206 -15.20 3.42 -6.15
N GLY A 207 -15.19 2.92 -7.38
CA GLY A 207 -14.05 3.07 -8.30
C GLY A 207 -14.20 2.30 -9.61
N PHE A 208 -13.22 1.47 -9.96
CA PHE A 208 -13.22 0.71 -11.21
C PHE A 208 -12.68 -0.71 -11.06
N ARG A 209 -13.04 -1.58 -12.00
CA ARG A 209 -12.46 -2.90 -12.20
C ARG A 209 -11.77 -2.93 -13.57
N ALA A 210 -10.49 -3.29 -13.61
CA ALA A 210 -9.70 -3.44 -14.83
C ALA A 210 -9.36 -4.92 -15.05
N ALA A 211 -9.61 -5.44 -16.26
CA ALA A 211 -9.15 -6.77 -16.63
C ALA A 211 -7.69 -6.72 -17.08
N LEU A 212 -6.83 -7.52 -16.43
CA LEU A 212 -5.41 -7.60 -16.68
C LEU A 212 -5.03 -9.03 -17.08
N PRO A 213 -4.11 -9.21 -18.05
CA PRO A 213 -3.52 -10.52 -18.29
C PRO A 213 -2.68 -10.96 -17.09
N ALA A 214 -2.60 -12.27 -16.87
CA ALA A 214 -2.04 -12.86 -15.64
C ALA A 214 -0.54 -12.54 -15.44
N ASP A 215 0.19 -12.29 -16.51
CA ASP A 215 1.60 -11.87 -16.50
C ASP A 215 1.81 -10.49 -15.86
N ARG A 216 0.80 -9.62 -15.90
CA ARG A 216 0.81 -8.28 -15.25
C ARG A 216 0.36 -8.29 -13.79
N ALA A 217 -0.11 -9.42 -13.27
CA ALA A 217 -0.67 -9.53 -11.92
C ALA A 217 0.37 -9.20 -10.83
N ALA A 218 1.61 -9.65 -11.01
CA ALA A 218 2.69 -9.41 -10.06
C ALA A 218 3.02 -7.92 -9.95
N GLU A 219 3.17 -7.23 -11.08
CA GLU A 219 3.42 -5.79 -11.10
C GLU A 219 2.24 -5.00 -10.52
N ALA A 220 1.00 -5.39 -10.82
CA ALA A 220 -0.20 -4.79 -10.23
C ALA A 220 -0.20 -4.89 -8.70
N ALA A 221 0.16 -6.06 -8.16
CA ALA A 221 0.25 -6.27 -6.72
C ALA A 221 1.37 -5.44 -6.09
N GLU A 222 2.55 -5.34 -6.72
CA GLU A 222 3.66 -4.51 -6.24
C GLU A 222 3.30 -3.02 -6.20
N LEU A 223 2.71 -2.51 -7.28
CA LEU A 223 2.27 -1.12 -7.37
C LEU A 223 1.14 -0.82 -6.37
N ALA A 224 0.16 -1.71 -6.23
CA ALA A 224 -0.89 -1.60 -5.23
C ALA A 224 -0.31 -1.56 -3.80
N ALA A 225 0.62 -2.45 -3.48
CA ALA A 225 1.27 -2.47 -2.18
C ALA A 225 2.10 -1.21 -1.92
N ALA A 226 2.78 -0.67 -2.94
CA ALA A 226 3.49 0.59 -2.84
C ALA A 226 2.54 1.78 -2.63
N GLU A 227 1.36 1.74 -3.26
CA GLU A 227 0.35 2.79 -3.15
C GLU A 227 -0.36 2.77 -1.81
N VAL A 228 -0.74 1.59 -1.27
CA VAL A 228 -1.30 1.47 0.10
C VAL A 228 -0.37 2.07 1.15
N ARG A 229 0.96 1.90 0.98
CA ARG A 229 1.97 2.47 1.89
C ARG A 229 2.11 3.99 1.79
N CYS A 230 1.74 4.60 0.65
CA CYS A 230 1.94 6.03 0.39
C CYS A 230 0.62 6.83 0.49
N CYS A 231 -0.46 6.26 -0.02
CA CYS A 231 -1.80 6.82 -0.15
C CYS A 231 -2.81 5.90 0.55
N ALA A 232 -3.08 6.17 1.83
CA ALA A 232 -3.97 5.37 2.69
C ALA A 232 -5.49 5.50 2.36
N PHE A 233 -5.87 5.93 1.16
CA PHE A 233 -7.28 6.13 0.80
C PHE A 233 -7.73 5.28 -0.39
N PHE A 234 -6.83 4.64 -1.12
CA PHE A 234 -7.20 3.67 -2.14
C PHE A 234 -7.23 2.26 -1.55
N THR A 235 -8.29 1.53 -1.87
CA THR A 235 -8.38 0.09 -1.60
C THR A 235 -8.15 -0.65 -2.90
N PHE A 236 -7.29 -1.67 -2.85
CA PHE A 236 -6.95 -2.51 -3.99
C PHE A 236 -7.35 -3.95 -3.69
N SER A 237 -7.94 -4.63 -4.66
CA SER A 237 -8.10 -6.08 -4.62
C SER A 237 -7.71 -6.68 -5.96
N LEU A 238 -6.95 -7.78 -5.91
CA LEU A 238 -6.66 -8.61 -7.07
C LEU A 238 -7.56 -9.85 -7.01
N GLU A 239 -8.33 -10.07 -8.06
CA GLU A 239 -9.17 -11.25 -8.24
C GLU A 239 -8.54 -12.12 -9.35
N PHE A 240 -8.48 -13.43 -9.14
CA PHE A 240 -8.03 -14.40 -10.14
C PHE A 240 -9.20 -15.31 -10.49
N ASP A 241 -9.50 -15.46 -11.78
CA ASP A 241 -10.57 -16.33 -12.27
C ASP A 241 -10.10 -17.15 -13.48
N ARG A 242 -11.01 -17.95 -14.06
CA ARG A 242 -10.72 -18.81 -15.23
C ARG A 242 -10.52 -18.00 -16.52
N THR A 243 -10.85 -16.72 -16.53
CA THR A 243 -10.80 -15.81 -17.68
C THR A 243 -9.65 -14.80 -17.59
N GLY A 244 -8.99 -14.66 -16.44
CA GLY A 244 -7.80 -13.83 -16.27
C GLY A 244 -7.61 -13.31 -14.84
N THR A 245 -6.93 -12.17 -14.73
CA THR A 245 -6.77 -11.42 -13.48
C THR A 245 -7.57 -10.13 -13.56
N ALA A 246 -8.19 -9.70 -12.46
CA ALA A 246 -8.84 -8.41 -12.38
C ALA A 246 -8.32 -7.60 -11.21
N LEU A 247 -7.94 -6.35 -11.49
CA LEU A 247 -7.59 -5.37 -10.47
C LEU A 247 -8.82 -4.50 -10.21
N ARG A 248 -9.28 -4.47 -8.96
CA ARG A 248 -10.27 -3.50 -8.50
C ARG A 248 -9.57 -2.43 -7.68
N VAL A 249 -9.87 -1.19 -7.99
CA VAL A 249 -9.42 -0.02 -7.24
C VAL A 249 -10.64 0.75 -6.80
N SER A 250 -10.75 1.03 -5.50
CA SER A 250 -11.80 1.89 -4.96
C SER A 250 -11.22 2.99 -4.09
N ALA A 251 -11.96 4.09 -4.00
CA ALA A 251 -11.66 5.23 -3.18
C ALA A 251 -12.93 5.64 -2.42
N PRO A 252 -12.82 6.23 -1.21
CA PRO A 252 -13.94 6.87 -0.56
C PRO A 252 -14.49 7.98 -1.46
N GLU A 253 -15.76 8.32 -1.29
CA GLU A 253 -16.48 9.23 -2.20
C GLU A 253 -15.75 10.55 -2.47
N GLN A 254 -15.09 11.08 -1.44
CA GLN A 254 -14.36 12.34 -1.50
C GLN A 254 -13.05 12.25 -2.31
N ALA A 255 -12.51 11.05 -2.52
CA ALA A 255 -11.29 10.81 -3.27
C ALA A 255 -11.54 10.19 -4.66
N ARG A 256 -12.81 10.01 -5.07
CA ARG A 256 -13.18 9.54 -6.41
C ARG A 256 -12.56 10.35 -7.56
N PRO A 257 -12.50 11.71 -7.50
CA PRO A 257 -11.87 12.49 -8.56
C PRO A 257 -10.37 12.21 -8.76
N MET A 258 -9.72 11.48 -7.85
CA MET A 258 -8.30 11.14 -7.95
C MET A 258 -8.02 9.87 -8.75
N LEU A 259 -9.05 9.03 -8.97
CA LEU A 259 -8.87 7.77 -9.68
C LEU A 259 -8.37 8.01 -11.11
N ASP A 260 -8.97 8.97 -11.83
CA ASP A 260 -8.57 9.27 -13.21
C ASP A 260 -7.19 9.93 -13.31
N GLU A 261 -6.76 10.69 -12.30
CA GLU A 261 -5.47 11.36 -12.32
C GLU A 261 -4.32 10.36 -12.13
N VAL A 262 -4.49 9.41 -11.21
CA VAL A 262 -3.48 8.40 -10.87
C VAL A 262 -3.49 7.24 -11.87
N PHE A 263 -4.67 6.73 -12.23
CA PHE A 263 -4.83 5.51 -13.04
C PHE A 263 -5.16 5.82 -14.52
N GLY A 264 -5.34 7.09 -14.88
CA GLY A 264 -5.75 7.53 -16.21
C GLY A 264 -7.27 7.44 -16.43
N ALA A 265 -7.82 8.19 -17.39
CA ALA A 265 -9.23 8.09 -17.75
C ALA A 265 -9.52 6.74 -18.45
N PRO A 266 -10.73 6.15 -18.29
CA PRO A 266 -11.11 4.93 -19.00
C PRO A 266 -10.98 5.13 -20.51
N GLU A 267 -10.29 4.21 -21.16
CA GLU A 267 -10.21 4.20 -22.63
C GLU A 267 -11.57 3.65 -23.14
N PRO A 268 -12.22 4.30 -24.11
CA PRO A 268 -13.53 3.85 -24.59
C PRO A 268 -13.40 2.41 -25.08
N ALA A 269 -14.25 1.52 -24.57
CA ALA A 269 -14.26 0.13 -24.95
C ALA A 269 -14.34 0.01 -26.48
N ALA A 270 -13.39 -0.71 -27.08
CA ALA A 270 -13.44 -1.05 -28.49
C ALA A 270 -14.77 -1.76 -28.78
N PRO A 271 -15.49 -1.41 -29.87
CA PRO A 271 -16.76 -2.04 -30.19
C PRO A 271 -16.58 -3.56 -30.31
N PRO A 272 -17.56 -4.36 -29.85
CA PRO A 272 -17.45 -5.81 -29.88
C PRO A 272 -17.21 -6.28 -31.32
N ALA A 273 -16.19 -7.12 -31.50
CA ALA A 273 -15.89 -7.75 -32.78
C ALA A 273 -17.16 -8.45 -33.31
N PRO A 274 -17.50 -8.30 -34.61
CA PRO A 274 -18.68 -8.95 -35.17
C PRO A 274 -18.55 -10.47 -35.03
N PRO A 275 -19.65 -11.19 -34.78
CA PRO A 275 -19.61 -12.64 -34.59
C PRO A 275 -18.95 -13.30 -35.80
N GLY A 276 -17.83 -13.96 -35.53
CA GLY A 276 -17.07 -14.73 -36.53
C GLY A 276 -17.98 -15.76 -37.19
N LYS A 277 -17.95 -15.77 -38.53
CA LYS A 277 -18.69 -16.71 -39.36
C LYS A 277 -18.45 -18.13 -38.85
N THR A 278 -19.53 -18.83 -38.57
CA THR A 278 -19.56 -20.25 -38.27
C THR A 278 -18.80 -21.02 -39.35
N CYS A 279 -17.77 -21.74 -38.93
CA CYS A 279 -17.03 -22.66 -39.78
C CYS A 279 -17.96 -23.84 -40.09
N ALA A 280 -18.53 -23.88 -41.29
CA ALA A 280 -19.28 -25.03 -41.77
C ALA A 280 -18.27 -26.13 -42.15
N CYS A 281 -18.19 -27.19 -41.33
CA CYS A 281 -17.64 -28.46 -41.75
C CYS A 281 -18.59 -29.10 -42.77
N SER A 282 -18.13 -29.24 -44.02
CA SER A 282 -18.74 -30.13 -45.00
C SER A 282 -17.94 -31.43 -45.09
N ARG A 283 -18.63 -32.57 -44.96
CA ARG A 283 -18.13 -33.92 -45.27
C ARG A 283 -17.98 -34.11 -46.77
#